data_AF-A0AAW0XP42-F1
#
_entry.id   AF-A0AAW0XP42-F1
#
_cell.length_a   1.000
_cell.length_b   1.000
_cell.length_c   1.000
_cell.angle_alpha   90.00
_cell.angle_beta   90.00
_cell.angle_gamma   90.00
#
_symmetry.space_group_name_H-M   'P 1'
#
loop_
_entity.id
_entity.type
_entity.pdbx_description
1 polymer ?
#
loop_
_entity_poly.entity_id
_entity_poly.type
_entity_poly.pdbx_seq_one_letter_code
_entity_poly.pdbx_strand_id
1 'polypeptide(L)'
;VLVVCGSPGNVRRIMLAAAGLNMVATGEYAFFNIEIFTGTSANYKPWHNASDSDERNEIAKKAYEAVLTVTARAPSSDQYKNFSSHVKKIAQEEFGYKYEEESVNPYVAGFFEGVLVYAAALNSTLREGGAITDGHHIVANMWNRTFDSNVVPPWFTGNISIDARGDRKADYSLLDMNPVTGIFESVATYYGESESLEFMGNITWPGGRPPRDQPECGFDNSRCSEAQGPWSIVAGMLALLVVAMAVGSVFIYRHYKLEADLASMTWRVSWEDVEVVEKTKHGKCGSKISIGKISVNTCGSVDSLVDSRQVFIRTGRYKGVTVAIKKIHKDRVDLARPMLIQLKRMKDLQYEHLVRFIGV
;
A
#
# COMPACT_ATOMS: atom_id res chain seq x y z
N VAL A 1 14.38 -4.05 14.34
CA VAL A 1 15.58 -4.58 15.05
C VAL A 1 16.77 -4.51 14.12
N LEU A 2 17.94 -4.04 14.58
CA LEU A 2 19.18 -4.02 13.81
C LEU A 2 20.25 -4.83 14.53
N VAL A 3 20.96 -5.69 13.79
CA VAL A 3 22.12 -6.43 14.32
C VAL A 3 23.37 -5.86 13.66
N VAL A 4 24.32 -5.42 14.47
CA VAL A 4 25.55 -4.74 14.06
C VAL A 4 26.74 -5.56 14.54
N CYS A 5 27.67 -5.85 13.65
CA CYS A 5 28.96 -6.46 14.00
C CYS A 5 30.07 -5.62 13.37
N GLY A 6 30.94 -5.05 14.20
CA GLY A 6 32.02 -4.19 13.74
C GLY A 6 32.90 -3.73 14.89
N SER A 7 34.00 -3.05 14.57
CA SER A 7 34.90 -2.50 15.60
C SER A 7 34.17 -1.50 16.52
N PRO A 8 34.55 -1.38 17.81
CA PRO A 8 33.89 -0.48 18.77
C PRO A 8 33.72 0.95 18.25
N GLY A 9 34.76 1.51 17.60
CA GLY A 9 34.72 2.85 17.03
C GLY A 9 33.69 3.03 15.90
N ASN A 10 33.47 2.00 15.07
CA ASN A 10 32.47 2.03 14.00
C ASN A 10 31.06 1.86 14.56
N VAL A 11 30.85 0.97 15.52
CA VAL A 11 29.56 0.82 16.22
C VAL A 11 29.18 2.15 16.88
N ARG A 12 30.12 2.80 17.58
CA ARG A 12 29.88 4.12 18.16
C ARG A 12 29.48 5.17 17.13
N ARG A 13 30.12 5.20 15.97
CA ARG A 13 29.76 6.12 14.87
C ARG A 13 28.35 5.85 14.34
N ILE A 14 27.97 4.57 14.19
CA ILE A 14 26.62 4.17 13.79
C ILE A 14 25.60 4.67 14.83
N MET A 15 25.87 4.47 16.12
CA MET A 15 24.96 4.90 17.17
C MET A 15 24.80 6.42 17.25
N LEU A 16 25.88 7.17 17.03
CA LEU A 16 25.81 8.63 16.93
C LEU A 16 24.98 9.09 15.72
N ALA A 17 25.10 8.43 14.57
CA ALA A 17 24.28 8.72 13.40
C ALA A 17 22.80 8.36 13.65
N ALA A 18 22.53 7.22 14.28
CA ALA A 18 21.18 6.80 14.68
C ALA A 18 20.54 7.80 15.66
N ALA A 19 21.32 8.36 16.58
CA ALA A 19 20.86 9.44 17.46
C ALA A 19 20.48 10.70 16.67
N GLY A 20 21.30 11.10 15.69
CA GLY A 20 20.99 12.22 14.80
C GLY A 20 19.73 12.01 13.93
N LEU A 21 19.37 10.75 13.66
CA LEU A 21 18.15 10.35 12.95
C LEU A 21 16.96 10.07 13.89
N ASN A 22 17.08 10.37 15.18
CA ASN A 22 16.07 10.13 16.21
C ASN A 22 15.62 8.66 16.32
N MET A 23 16.49 7.70 16.00
CA MET A 23 16.17 6.26 16.05
C MET A 23 16.32 5.66 17.45
N VAL A 24 17.07 6.31 18.35
CA VAL A 24 17.41 5.76 19.68
C VAL A 24 16.39 6.13 20.77
N ALA A 25 15.72 7.29 20.64
CA ALA A 25 14.85 7.82 21.68
C ALA A 25 13.37 7.40 21.52
N THR A 26 12.94 7.02 20.31
CA THR A 26 11.52 6.72 20.02
C THR A 26 11.06 5.37 20.58
N GLY A 27 12.01 4.47 20.90
CA GLY A 27 11.70 3.10 21.31
C GLY A 27 11.17 2.21 20.18
N GLU A 28 11.30 2.64 18.93
CA GLU A 28 10.89 1.87 17.74
C GLU A 28 12.03 0.98 17.20
N TYR A 29 13.26 1.23 17.66
CA TYR A 29 14.45 0.50 17.23
C TYR A 29 15.16 -0.13 18.44
N ALA A 30 15.79 -1.28 18.17
CA ALA A 30 16.70 -1.96 19.08
C ALA A 30 17.94 -2.33 18.29
N PHE A 31 19.10 -2.08 18.86
CA PHE A 31 20.40 -2.37 18.26
C PHE A 31 21.07 -3.50 19.02
N PHE A 32 21.39 -4.59 18.35
CA PHE A 32 22.19 -5.68 18.90
C PHE A 32 23.61 -5.54 18.38
N ASN A 33 24.55 -5.19 19.25
CA ASN A 33 25.97 -5.18 18.96
C ASN A 33 26.55 -6.58 19.23
N ILE A 34 27.14 -7.21 18.22
CA ILE A 34 27.84 -8.49 18.39
C ILE A 34 29.30 -8.20 18.65
N GLU A 35 29.71 -8.39 19.90
CA GLU A 35 31.06 -8.12 20.36
C GLU A 35 31.57 -9.32 21.14
N ILE A 36 32.04 -10.31 20.40
CA ILE A 36 32.41 -11.64 20.94
C ILE A 36 33.66 -11.55 21.83
N PHE A 37 34.42 -10.45 21.75
CA PHE A 37 35.77 -10.34 22.31
C PHE A 37 35.90 -9.28 23.40
N THR A 38 34.83 -8.62 23.84
CA THR A 38 34.95 -7.55 24.83
C THR A 38 35.07 -8.01 26.26
N GLY A 39 35.96 -7.31 26.96
CA GLY A 39 36.30 -7.52 28.35
C GLY A 39 35.09 -7.32 29.26
N THR A 40 34.73 -8.40 29.95
CA THR A 40 34.71 -8.59 31.41
C THR A 40 35.15 -7.50 32.38
N SER A 41 35.63 -6.35 31.91
CA SER A 41 35.99 -5.23 32.74
C SER A 41 34.75 -4.78 33.52
N ALA A 42 34.88 -4.69 34.84
CA ALA A 42 33.79 -4.30 35.73
C ALA A 42 33.22 -2.89 35.41
N ASN A 43 33.90 -2.12 34.55
CA ASN A 43 33.54 -0.77 34.11
C ASN A 43 33.44 -0.67 32.57
N TYR A 44 32.86 -1.67 31.91
CA TYR A 44 32.71 -1.68 30.46
C TYR A 44 31.78 -0.54 29.98
N LYS A 45 32.37 0.43 29.26
CA LYS A 45 31.71 1.66 28.77
C LYS A 45 31.98 1.87 27.27
N PRO A 46 31.34 1.08 26.38
CA PRO A 46 31.63 1.11 24.94
C PRO A 46 31.24 2.41 24.23
N TRP A 47 30.41 3.25 24.85
CA TRP A 47 30.04 4.57 24.34
C TRP A 47 31.11 5.64 24.57
N HIS A 48 32.00 5.45 25.55
CA HIS A 48 32.97 6.46 25.96
C HIS A 48 34.22 6.43 25.07
N ASN A 49 34.63 7.59 24.56
CA ASN A 49 35.88 7.76 23.85
C ASN A 49 36.67 8.92 24.46
N ALA A 50 37.83 8.64 25.05
CA ALA A 50 38.68 9.63 25.71
C ALA A 50 39.27 10.68 24.75
N SER A 51 39.32 10.39 23.46
CA SER A 51 39.83 11.33 22.44
C SER A 51 38.74 12.22 21.83
N ASP A 52 37.48 12.08 22.26
CA ASP A 52 36.32 12.83 21.75
C ASP A 52 35.80 13.83 22.80
N SER A 53 34.98 14.80 22.41
CA SER A 53 34.45 15.80 23.35
C SER A 53 33.44 15.21 24.35
N ASP A 54 33.35 15.82 25.54
CA ASP A 54 32.40 15.42 26.59
C ASP A 54 30.94 15.46 26.10
N GLU A 55 30.56 16.50 25.36
CA GLU A 55 29.23 16.63 24.76
C GLU A 55 28.90 15.44 23.85
N ARG A 56 29.87 15.00 23.05
CA ARG A 56 29.68 13.88 22.13
C ARG A 56 29.64 12.54 22.84
N ASN A 57 30.38 12.40 23.93
CA ASN A 57 30.30 11.25 24.81
C ASN A 57 28.94 11.16 25.52
N GLU A 58 28.34 12.28 25.90
CA GLU A 58 26.98 12.30 26.46
C GLU A 58 25.91 11.91 25.42
N ILE A 59 26.04 12.39 24.18
CA ILE A 59 25.16 11.94 23.08
C ILE A 59 25.33 10.43 22.83
N ALA A 60 26.57 9.95 22.81
CA ALA A 60 26.85 8.52 22.66
C ALA A 60 26.26 7.71 23.82
N LYS A 61 26.43 8.16 25.07
CA LYS A 61 25.88 7.50 26.26
C LYS A 61 24.37 7.30 26.12
N LYS A 62 23.63 8.37 25.79
CA LYS A 62 22.17 8.27 25.55
C LYS A 62 21.83 7.36 24.38
N ALA A 63 22.58 7.41 23.28
CA ALA A 63 22.34 6.54 22.13
C ALA A 63 22.49 5.06 22.48
N TYR A 64 23.41 4.73 23.39
CA TYR A 64 23.67 3.36 23.82
C TYR A 64 22.61 2.79 24.76
N GLU A 65 21.64 3.59 25.24
CA GLU A 65 20.46 3.07 25.97
C GLU A 65 19.58 2.18 25.07
N ALA A 66 19.70 2.30 23.74
CA ALA A 66 19.00 1.46 22.78
C ALA A 66 19.83 0.24 22.32
N VAL A 67 21.01 0.01 22.92
CA VAL A 67 21.98 -1.01 22.49
C VAL A 67 22.03 -2.16 23.50
N LEU A 68 21.82 -3.36 22.99
CA LEU A 68 22.14 -4.61 23.67
C LEU A 68 23.42 -5.19 23.09
N THR A 69 24.36 -5.62 23.93
CA THR A 69 25.62 -6.21 23.45
C THR A 69 25.63 -7.71 23.73
N VAL A 70 25.82 -8.51 22.69
CA VAL A 70 26.02 -9.97 22.80
C VAL A 70 27.52 -10.23 22.84
N THR A 71 27.98 -10.85 23.92
CA THR A 71 29.39 -11.22 24.13
C THR A 71 29.53 -12.68 24.54
N ALA A 72 30.72 -13.24 24.36
CA ALA A 72 31.04 -14.54 24.93
C ALA A 72 30.95 -14.44 26.46
N ARG A 73 30.30 -15.43 27.09
CA ARG A 73 30.22 -15.44 28.55
C ARG A 73 31.61 -15.66 29.11
N ALA A 74 32.07 -14.69 29.88
CA ALA A 74 33.27 -14.86 30.65
C ALA A 74 32.93 -15.26 32.09
N PRO A 75 33.61 -16.27 32.65
CA PRO A 75 33.34 -16.69 34.01
C PRO A 75 33.71 -15.60 35.02
N SER A 76 32.83 -15.35 35.99
CA SER A 76 33.07 -14.45 37.11
C SER A 76 33.66 -15.16 38.34
N SER A 77 33.94 -16.45 38.23
CA SER A 77 34.46 -17.30 39.31
C SER A 77 35.85 -16.82 39.76
N ASP A 78 36.14 -16.95 41.05
CA ASP A 78 37.47 -16.59 41.58
C ASP A 78 38.58 -17.46 40.98
N GLN A 79 38.24 -18.67 40.53
CA GLN A 79 39.14 -19.55 39.80
C GLN A 79 39.55 -18.95 38.45
N TYR A 80 38.61 -18.33 37.72
CA TYR A 80 38.93 -17.62 36.47
C TYR A 80 39.82 -16.40 36.70
N LYS A 81 39.55 -15.64 37.77
CA LYS A 81 40.39 -14.49 38.14
C LYS A 81 41.82 -14.91 38.47
N ASN A 82 41.98 -16.04 39.17
CA ASN A 82 43.29 -16.62 39.46
C ASN A 82 43.99 -17.09 38.19
N PHE A 83 43.30 -17.81 37.30
CA PHE A 83 43.82 -18.23 35.99
C PHE A 83 44.29 -17.02 35.17
N SER A 84 43.43 -16.01 35.04
CA SER A 84 43.72 -14.76 34.36
C SER A 84 44.97 -14.07 34.93
N SER A 85 45.11 -14.02 36.26
CA SER A 85 46.28 -13.43 36.91
C SER A 85 47.58 -14.19 36.58
N HIS A 86 47.53 -15.53 36.53
CA HIS A 86 48.68 -16.34 36.15
C HIS A 86 49.06 -16.15 34.68
N VAL A 87 48.08 -16.16 33.77
CA VAL A 87 48.32 -15.93 32.33
C VAL A 87 48.96 -14.57 32.10
N LYS A 88 48.48 -13.53 32.78
CA LYS A 88 49.06 -12.19 32.69
C LYS A 88 50.49 -12.13 33.19
N LYS A 89 50.78 -12.82 34.30
CA LYS A 89 52.13 -12.92 34.85
C LYS A 89 53.07 -13.58 33.83
N ILE A 90 52.70 -14.73 33.29
CA ILE A 90 53.49 -15.44 32.26
C ILE A 90 53.66 -14.58 31.01
N ALA A 91 52.61 -13.91 30.54
CA ALA A 91 52.69 -13.03 29.37
C ALA A 91 53.68 -11.88 29.57
N GLN A 92 53.73 -11.31 30.77
CA GLN A 92 54.66 -10.24 31.10
C GLN A 92 56.10 -10.74 31.25
N GLU A 93 56.30 -11.88 31.91
CA GLU A 93 57.62 -12.44 32.23
C GLU A 93 58.29 -13.07 31.00
N GLU A 94 57.55 -13.88 30.23
CA GLU A 94 58.11 -14.66 29.12
C GLU A 94 57.99 -13.95 27.76
N PHE A 95 56.99 -13.08 27.58
CA PHE A 95 56.68 -12.47 26.29
C PHE A 95 56.74 -10.93 26.31
N GLY A 96 57.00 -10.31 27.46
CA GLY A 96 57.02 -8.85 27.61
C GLY A 96 55.68 -8.17 27.32
N TYR A 97 54.58 -8.92 27.29
CA TYR A 97 53.25 -8.41 26.96
C TYR A 97 52.47 -8.07 28.22
N LYS A 98 52.02 -6.81 28.33
CA LYS A 98 51.22 -6.33 29.45
C LYS A 98 49.74 -6.27 29.06
N TYR A 99 48.90 -7.02 29.75
CA TYR A 99 47.45 -6.90 29.63
C TYR A 99 46.97 -5.61 30.29
N GLU A 100 46.07 -4.89 29.62
CA GLU A 100 45.43 -3.67 30.13
C GLU A 100 44.10 -3.97 30.82
N GLU A 101 43.38 -4.98 30.34
CA GLU A 101 42.06 -5.37 30.85
C GLU A 101 42.16 -6.08 32.20
N GLU A 102 41.07 -6.12 32.95
CA GLU A 102 41.02 -6.76 34.28
C GLU A 102 41.08 -8.29 34.21
N SER A 103 40.56 -8.91 33.15
CA SER A 103 40.70 -10.35 32.92
C SER A 103 41.05 -10.71 31.48
N VAL A 104 41.68 -11.86 31.31
CA VAL A 104 42.04 -12.39 30.00
C VAL A 104 40.81 -12.74 29.19
N ASN A 105 40.95 -12.63 27.88
CA ASN A 105 39.90 -12.95 26.93
C ASN A 105 39.51 -14.45 27.04
N PRO A 106 38.19 -14.80 27.07
CA PRO A 106 37.73 -16.19 27.09
C PRO A 106 38.33 -17.10 26.02
N TYR A 107 38.78 -16.57 24.89
CA TYR A 107 39.48 -17.34 23.85
C TYR A 107 40.81 -17.90 24.33
N VAL A 108 41.57 -17.15 25.14
CA VAL A 108 42.83 -17.62 25.73
C VAL A 108 42.54 -18.80 26.67
N ALA A 109 41.45 -18.68 27.43
CA ALA A 109 40.93 -19.73 28.27
C ALA A 109 40.51 -20.96 27.45
N GLY A 110 39.84 -20.76 26.32
CA GLY A 110 39.43 -21.81 25.39
C GLY A 110 40.61 -22.64 24.84
N PHE A 111 41.76 -22.01 24.56
CA PHE A 111 42.96 -22.76 24.16
C PHE A 111 43.52 -23.62 25.30
N PHE A 112 43.56 -23.07 26.52
CA PHE A 112 43.97 -23.82 27.70
C PHE A 112 43.05 -25.04 27.94
N GLU A 113 41.74 -24.82 27.84
CA GLU A 113 40.73 -25.88 27.94
C GLU A 113 40.86 -26.91 26.81
N GLY A 114 41.18 -26.49 25.59
CA GLY A 114 41.40 -27.39 24.46
C GLY A 114 42.51 -28.41 24.73
N VAL A 115 43.58 -28.01 25.41
CA VAL A 115 44.65 -28.93 25.83
C VAL A 115 44.14 -29.95 26.87
N LEU A 116 43.28 -29.52 27.78
CA LEU A 116 42.69 -30.40 28.79
C LEU A 116 41.71 -31.41 28.19
N VAL A 117 40.85 -30.95 27.27
CA VAL A 117 39.94 -31.82 26.49
C VAL A 117 40.74 -32.83 25.68
N TYR A 118 41.82 -32.39 25.03
CA TYR A 118 42.73 -33.28 24.32
C TYR A 118 43.36 -34.33 25.25
N ALA A 119 43.89 -33.92 26.40
CA ALA A 119 44.49 -34.84 27.36
C ALA A 119 43.47 -35.87 27.88
N ALA A 120 42.24 -35.45 28.15
CA ALA A 120 41.16 -36.34 28.58
C ALA A 120 40.78 -37.36 27.49
N ALA A 121 40.61 -36.90 26.25
CA ALA A 121 40.29 -37.77 25.12
C ALA A 121 41.43 -38.74 24.77
N LEU A 122 42.68 -38.28 24.84
CA LEU A 122 43.87 -39.13 24.68
C LEU A 122 43.94 -40.21 25.76
N ASN A 123 43.66 -39.86 27.02
CA ASN A 123 43.64 -40.83 28.12
C ASN A 123 42.54 -41.89 27.93
N SER A 124 41.33 -41.50 27.46
CA SER A 124 40.30 -42.46 27.05
C SER A 124 40.80 -43.40 25.95
N THR A 125 41.40 -42.84 24.90
CA THR A 125 41.93 -43.60 23.76
C THR A 125 42.99 -44.63 24.19
N LEU A 126 43.90 -44.24 25.10
CA LEU A 126 44.93 -45.15 25.63
C LEU A 126 44.32 -46.28 26.48
N ARG A 127 43.28 -46.00 27.27
CA ARG A 127 42.57 -47.02 28.07
C ARG A 127 41.86 -48.04 27.18
N GLU A 128 41.44 -47.63 25.99
CA GLU A 128 40.83 -48.48 24.98
C GLU A 128 41.87 -49.25 24.14
N GLY A 129 43.17 -49.10 24.43
CA GLY A 129 44.27 -49.76 23.73
C GLY A 129 44.70 -49.06 22.43
N GLY A 130 44.22 -47.85 22.17
CA GLY A 130 44.63 -47.01 21.04
C GLY A 130 46.02 -46.41 21.21
N ALA A 131 46.59 -45.90 20.11
CA ALA A 131 47.90 -45.26 20.10
C ALA A 131 47.79 -43.73 20.17
N ILE A 132 48.83 -43.07 20.68
CA ILE A 132 48.91 -41.59 20.71
C ILE A 132 48.89 -40.94 19.31
N THR A 133 49.18 -41.72 18.26
CA THR A 133 49.17 -41.29 16.87
C THR A 133 47.83 -41.52 16.17
N ASP A 134 46.86 -42.14 16.84
CA ASP A 134 45.53 -42.41 16.28
C ASP A 134 44.62 -41.18 16.47
N GLY A 135 44.83 -40.18 15.61
CA GLY A 135 44.08 -38.93 15.68
C GLY A 135 42.57 -39.11 15.50
N HIS A 136 42.12 -40.07 14.68
CA HIS A 136 40.70 -40.32 14.48
C HIS A 136 40.04 -40.82 15.75
N HIS A 137 40.67 -41.76 16.46
CA HIS A 137 40.14 -42.29 17.70
C HIS A 137 40.15 -41.25 18.82
N ILE A 138 41.21 -40.43 18.90
CA ILE A 138 41.28 -39.31 19.85
C ILE A 138 40.14 -38.31 19.59
N VAL A 139 39.92 -37.90 18.35
CA VAL A 139 38.85 -36.97 17.99
C VAL A 139 37.46 -37.58 18.23
N ALA A 140 37.26 -38.86 17.95
CA ALA A 140 36.02 -39.57 18.26
C ALA A 140 35.72 -39.55 19.77
N ASN A 141 36.75 -39.61 20.60
CA ASN A 141 36.65 -39.49 22.06
C ASN A 141 36.46 -38.04 22.57
N MET A 142 36.54 -37.04 21.68
CA MET A 142 36.22 -35.63 21.97
C MET A 142 34.78 -35.24 21.61
N TRP A 143 34.25 -35.73 20.50
CA TRP A 143 32.99 -35.27 19.94
C TRP A 143 31.77 -35.83 20.67
N ASN A 144 30.65 -35.10 20.61
CA ASN A 144 29.38 -35.46 21.22
C ASN A 144 29.50 -35.82 22.72
N ARG A 145 30.31 -35.06 23.45
CA ARG A 145 30.66 -35.37 24.83
C ARG A 145 30.71 -34.12 25.70
N THR A 146 30.26 -34.27 26.94
CA THR A 146 30.43 -33.30 28.00
C THR A 146 31.59 -33.72 28.89
N PHE A 147 32.56 -32.83 29.07
CA PHE A 147 33.67 -32.94 30.00
C PHE A 147 33.30 -32.18 31.27
N ASP A 148 32.84 -32.93 32.28
CA ASP A 148 32.47 -32.39 33.58
C ASP A 148 33.69 -32.30 34.53
N SER A 149 33.43 -31.84 35.75
CA SER A 149 34.44 -31.71 36.81
C SER A 149 35.10 -33.02 37.24
N ASN A 150 34.54 -34.18 36.89
CA ASN A 150 35.12 -35.50 37.19
C ASN A 150 36.15 -35.92 36.13
N VAL A 151 35.98 -35.46 34.90
CA VAL A 151 36.87 -35.81 33.77
C VAL A 151 38.00 -34.80 33.64
N VAL A 152 37.70 -33.52 33.76
CA VAL A 152 38.66 -32.42 33.70
C VAL A 152 38.44 -31.57 34.95
N PRO A 153 39.49 -31.18 35.69
CA PRO A 153 39.28 -30.35 36.86
C PRO A 153 38.51 -29.08 36.48
N PRO A 154 37.54 -28.64 37.28
CA PRO A 154 36.78 -27.42 37.01
C PRO A 154 37.71 -26.22 37.23
N TRP A 155 38.48 -25.86 36.21
CA TRP A 155 39.46 -24.79 36.33
C TRP A 155 38.78 -23.42 36.33
N PHE A 156 37.69 -23.20 35.57
CA PHE A 156 36.97 -21.92 35.64
C PHE A 156 35.61 -21.82 34.90
N THR A 157 35.32 -22.59 33.83
CA THR A 157 34.16 -22.35 32.93
C THR A 157 32.96 -23.28 33.14
N GLY A 158 32.97 -24.12 34.18
CA GLY A 158 31.97 -25.18 34.33
C GLY A 158 32.23 -26.33 33.36
N ASN A 159 31.17 -27.02 32.91
CA ASN A 159 31.27 -28.15 32.00
C ASN A 159 31.66 -27.69 30.59
N ILE A 160 32.47 -28.49 29.89
CA ILE A 160 32.84 -28.25 28.49
C ILE A 160 32.11 -29.25 27.62
N SER A 161 31.18 -28.78 26.79
CA SER A 161 30.32 -29.62 25.96
C SER A 161 30.68 -29.44 24.48
N ILE A 162 31.03 -30.55 23.81
CA ILE A 162 31.35 -30.59 22.39
C ILE A 162 30.23 -31.33 21.66
N ASP A 163 29.67 -30.72 20.60
CA ASP A 163 28.58 -31.30 19.82
C ASP A 163 29.07 -32.44 18.91
N ALA A 164 28.13 -33.08 18.21
CA ALA A 164 28.42 -34.20 17.31
C ALA A 164 29.22 -33.82 16.06
N ARG A 165 29.43 -32.53 15.80
CA ARG A 165 30.24 -32.01 14.69
C ARG A 165 31.62 -31.53 15.14
N GLY A 166 31.90 -31.60 16.44
CA GLY A 166 33.16 -31.17 17.02
C GLY A 166 33.19 -29.71 17.46
N ASP A 167 32.04 -29.02 17.49
CA ASP A 167 31.96 -27.63 17.88
C ASP A 167 31.59 -27.51 19.36
N ARG A 168 32.21 -26.55 20.07
CA ARG A 168 31.84 -26.25 21.45
C ARG A 168 30.44 -25.64 21.51
N LYS A 169 29.61 -26.20 22.38
CA LYS A 169 28.37 -25.56 22.83
C LYS A 169 28.72 -24.39 23.75
N ALA A 170 28.84 -23.19 23.17
CA ALA A 170 29.32 -22.00 23.86
C ALA A 170 28.20 -21.22 24.57
N ASP A 171 28.54 -20.65 25.71
CA ASP A 171 27.66 -19.75 26.47
C ASP A 171 27.87 -18.29 26.04
N TYR A 172 26.78 -17.54 25.98
CA TYR A 172 26.79 -16.11 25.64
C TYR A 172 26.09 -15.29 26.71
N SER A 173 26.53 -14.05 26.87
CA SER A 173 25.89 -13.06 27.75
C SER A 173 25.31 -11.92 26.92
N LEU A 174 24.11 -11.50 27.30
CA LEU A 174 23.48 -10.29 26.81
C LEU A 174 23.70 -9.18 27.84
N LEU A 175 24.40 -8.13 27.41
CA LEU A 175 24.66 -6.95 28.22
C LEU A 175 23.69 -5.82 27.86
N ASP A 176 23.22 -5.12 28.87
CA ASP A 176 22.42 -3.91 28.75
C ASP A 176 23.07 -2.78 29.56
N MET A 177 22.85 -1.54 29.16
CA MET A 177 23.43 -0.39 29.85
C MET A 177 22.57 0.03 31.03
N ASN A 178 23.18 0.14 32.22
CA ASN A 178 22.56 0.85 33.32
C ASN A 178 22.51 2.35 33.00
N PRO A 179 21.32 2.98 32.89
CA PRO A 179 21.19 4.36 32.40
C PRO A 179 21.81 5.39 33.36
N VAL A 180 21.91 5.08 34.65
CA VAL A 180 22.49 5.99 35.65
C VAL A 180 24.01 5.96 35.55
N THR A 181 24.61 4.77 35.65
CA THR A 181 26.08 4.61 35.72
C THR A 181 26.73 4.64 34.33
N GLY A 182 25.98 4.33 33.29
CA GLY A 182 26.48 4.10 31.93
C GLY A 182 27.31 2.82 31.80
N ILE A 183 27.28 1.91 32.77
CA ILE A 183 28.04 0.66 32.73
C ILE A 183 27.16 -0.42 32.11
N PHE A 184 27.75 -1.23 31.24
CA PHE A 184 27.09 -2.39 30.65
C PHE A 184 27.18 -3.59 31.59
N GLU A 185 26.02 -4.19 31.90
CA GLU A 185 25.87 -5.28 32.87
C GLU A 185 25.11 -6.45 32.22
N SER A 186 25.39 -7.68 32.65
CA SER A 186 24.74 -8.87 32.10
C SER A 186 23.29 -8.98 32.57
N VAL A 187 22.35 -8.92 31.64
CA VAL A 187 20.91 -9.05 31.92
C VAL A 187 20.35 -10.42 31.55
N ALA A 188 21.01 -11.14 30.64
CA ALA A 188 20.67 -12.53 30.32
C ALA A 188 21.90 -13.37 29.98
N THR A 189 21.80 -14.68 30.18
CA THR A 189 22.80 -15.66 29.78
C THR A 189 22.14 -16.75 28.95
N TYR A 190 22.69 -17.03 27.77
CA TYR A 190 22.36 -18.20 26.98
C TYR A 190 23.35 -19.32 27.31
N TYR A 191 22.84 -20.47 27.71
CA TYR A 191 23.62 -21.67 27.98
C TYR A 191 23.60 -22.58 26.76
N GLY A 192 24.78 -22.83 26.18
CA GLY A 192 24.90 -23.59 24.95
C GLY A 192 24.53 -25.07 25.11
N GLU A 193 24.80 -25.65 26.29
CA GLU A 193 24.54 -27.07 26.56
C GLU A 193 23.05 -27.40 26.62
N SER A 194 22.29 -26.62 27.40
CA SER A 194 20.84 -26.77 27.60
C SER A 194 19.99 -26.03 26.58
N GLU A 195 20.61 -25.21 25.72
CA GLU A 195 19.96 -24.35 24.74
C GLU A 195 18.92 -23.40 25.38
N SER A 196 19.18 -22.98 26.61
CA SER A 196 18.26 -22.17 27.42
C SER A 196 18.77 -20.73 27.60
N LEU A 197 17.85 -19.77 27.53
CA LEU A 197 18.10 -18.36 27.83
C LEU A 197 17.54 -18.03 29.21
N GLU A 198 18.41 -17.62 30.13
CA GLU A 198 18.05 -17.23 31.49
C GLU A 198 18.23 -15.72 31.68
N PHE A 199 17.18 -15.05 32.14
CA PHE A 199 17.23 -13.62 32.47
C PHE A 199 17.62 -13.43 33.94
N MET A 200 18.69 -12.68 34.16
CA MET A 200 19.19 -12.31 35.49
C MET A 200 18.76 -10.89 35.89
N GLY A 201 18.30 -10.10 34.92
CA GLY A 201 17.79 -8.74 35.10
C GLY A 201 16.79 -8.35 34.02
N ASN A 202 16.20 -7.18 34.16
CA ASN A 202 15.28 -6.62 33.17
C ASN A 202 16.04 -5.80 32.13
N ILE A 203 15.65 -5.93 30.87
CA ILE A 203 16.14 -5.07 29.80
C ILE A 203 15.42 -3.72 29.86
N THR A 204 16.19 -2.64 29.83
CA THR A 204 15.67 -1.27 29.82
C THR A 204 15.43 -0.84 28.38
N TRP A 205 14.16 -0.70 28.00
CA TRP A 205 13.80 -0.21 26.67
C TRP A 205 13.51 1.29 26.71
N PRO A 206 14.09 2.12 25.82
CA PRO A 206 13.79 3.55 25.76
C PRO A 206 12.29 3.88 25.62
N GLY A 207 11.55 3.06 24.87
CA GLY A 207 10.08 3.18 24.72
C GLY A 207 9.26 2.45 25.79
N GLY A 208 9.89 1.95 26.86
CA GLY A 208 9.26 1.16 27.92
C GLY A 208 8.84 -0.27 27.52
N ARG A 209 9.00 -0.65 26.24
CA ARG A 209 8.70 -1.99 25.73
C ARG A 209 9.67 -2.39 24.62
N PRO A 210 9.87 -3.70 24.38
CA PRO A 210 10.59 -4.17 23.20
C PRO A 210 9.94 -3.63 21.91
N PRO A 211 10.74 -3.14 20.95
CA PRO A 211 10.23 -2.69 19.66
C PRO A 211 9.70 -3.87 18.84
N ARG A 212 8.82 -3.58 17.88
CA ARG A 212 8.38 -4.58 16.91
C ARG A 212 9.51 -4.89 15.91
N ASP A 213 9.47 -6.08 15.34
CA ASP A 213 10.37 -6.49 14.28
C ASP A 213 10.13 -5.70 12.97
N GLN A 214 8.87 -5.31 12.73
CA GLN A 214 8.44 -4.52 11.59
C GLN A 214 7.57 -3.32 12.02
N PRO A 215 7.64 -2.18 11.30
CA PRO A 215 6.70 -1.08 11.47
C PRO A 215 5.25 -1.51 11.21
N GLU A 216 4.27 -0.79 11.78
CA GLU A 216 2.84 -1.13 11.62
C GLU A 216 2.40 -1.16 10.16
N CYS A 217 2.87 -0.17 9.38
CA CYS A 217 2.59 -0.05 7.96
C CYS A 217 3.49 -0.90 7.04
N GLY A 218 4.42 -1.69 7.59
CA GLY A 218 5.50 -2.31 6.82
C GLY A 218 6.61 -1.33 6.46
N PHE A 219 7.79 -1.84 6.07
CA PHE A 219 8.95 -1.00 5.73
C PHE A 219 8.75 -0.16 4.46
N ASP A 220 7.90 -0.64 3.55
CA ASP A 220 7.55 -0.03 2.27
C ASP A 220 6.16 0.65 2.29
N ASN A 221 5.57 0.80 3.48
CA ASN A 221 4.20 1.31 3.66
C ASN A 221 3.10 0.45 2.98
N SER A 222 3.39 -0.80 2.58
CA SER A 222 2.43 -1.66 1.85
C SER A 222 1.16 -2.01 2.62
N ARG A 223 1.21 -2.02 3.96
CA ARG A 223 0.06 -2.40 4.80
C ARG A 223 -0.88 -1.24 5.11
N CYS A 224 -0.38 -0.01 5.00
CA CYS A 224 -1.21 1.17 5.14
C CYS A 224 -1.64 1.58 3.74
N SER A 225 -2.87 1.21 3.37
CA SER A 225 -3.48 1.73 2.14
C SER A 225 -3.37 3.24 2.16
N GLU A 226 -2.80 3.84 1.12
CA GLU A 226 -2.86 5.28 0.91
C GLU A 226 -4.33 5.67 1.10
N ALA A 227 -4.63 6.32 2.23
CA ALA A 227 -5.95 6.83 2.50
C ALA A 227 -6.29 7.67 1.27
N GLN A 228 -7.28 7.21 0.48
CA GLN A 228 -7.68 7.85 -0.76
C GLN A 228 -7.70 9.35 -0.53
N GLY A 229 -6.69 10.05 -1.07
CA GLY A 229 -6.46 11.44 -0.71
C GLY A 229 -7.70 12.28 -1.03
N PRO A 230 -7.80 13.52 -0.50
CA PRO A 230 -8.94 14.41 -0.74
C PRO A 230 -9.27 14.58 -2.24
N TRP A 231 -8.31 14.35 -3.13
CA TRP A 231 -8.46 14.30 -4.58
C TRP A 231 -9.56 13.35 -5.08
N SER A 232 -9.77 12.22 -4.42
CA SER A 232 -10.80 11.22 -4.79
C SER A 232 -12.21 11.78 -4.58
N ILE A 233 -12.41 12.51 -3.48
CA ILE A 233 -13.67 13.17 -3.13
C ILE A 233 -13.91 14.36 -4.08
N VAL A 234 -12.87 15.15 -4.35
CA VAL A 234 -12.93 16.28 -5.29
C VAL A 234 -13.29 15.81 -6.71
N ALA A 235 -12.68 14.71 -7.18
CA ALA A 235 -13.00 14.11 -8.47
C ALA A 235 -14.45 13.60 -8.55
N GLY A 236 -14.95 12.99 -7.46
CA GLY A 236 -16.34 12.56 -7.35
C GLY A 236 -17.33 13.73 -7.42
N MET A 237 -17.05 14.82 -6.71
CA MET A 237 -17.87 16.04 -6.73
C MET A 237 -17.88 16.71 -8.10
N LEU A 238 -16.73 16.77 -8.77
CA LEU A 238 -16.62 17.34 -10.11
C LEU A 238 -17.40 16.50 -11.14
N ALA A 239 -17.29 15.18 -11.07
CA ALA A 239 -18.05 14.28 -11.94
C ALA A 239 -19.56 14.43 -11.75
N LEU A 240 -20.03 14.56 -10.51
CA LEU A 240 -21.44 14.76 -10.18
C LEU A 240 -21.97 16.10 -10.74
N LEU A 241 -21.15 17.15 -10.66
CA LEU A 241 -21.49 18.47 -11.19
C LEU A 241 -21.59 18.47 -12.72
N VAL A 242 -20.68 17.77 -13.40
CA VAL A 242 -20.74 17.57 -14.87
C VAL A 242 -22.02 16.83 -15.27
N VAL A 243 -22.38 15.76 -14.56
CA VAL A 243 -23.62 15.02 -14.81
C VAL A 243 -24.85 15.90 -14.59
N ALA A 244 -24.88 16.69 -13.52
CA ALA A 244 -25.98 17.61 -13.24
C ALA A 244 -26.13 18.68 -14.34
N MET A 245 -25.03 19.26 -14.83
CA MET A 245 -25.05 20.20 -15.95
C MET A 245 -25.53 19.55 -17.25
N ALA A 246 -25.07 18.33 -17.55
CA ALA A 246 -25.51 17.59 -18.73
C ALA A 246 -27.03 17.33 -18.67
N VAL A 247 -27.54 16.86 -17.54
CA VAL A 247 -28.99 16.64 -17.34
C VAL A 247 -29.77 17.95 -17.47
N GLY A 248 -29.31 19.02 -16.82
CA GLY A 248 -29.91 20.36 -16.93
C GLY A 248 -29.97 20.86 -18.38
N SER A 249 -28.88 20.69 -19.14
CA SER A 249 -28.81 21.08 -20.56
C SER A 249 -29.83 20.33 -21.42
N VAL A 250 -30.05 19.03 -21.15
CA VAL A 250 -31.06 18.22 -21.86
C VAL A 250 -32.46 18.73 -21.56
N PHE A 251 -32.79 19.04 -20.30
CA PHE A 251 -34.10 19.59 -19.94
C PHE A 251 -34.34 20.95 -20.58
N ILE A 252 -33.35 21.84 -20.54
CA ILE A 252 -33.41 23.16 -21.17
C ILE A 252 -33.62 23.01 -22.69
N TYR A 253 -32.86 22.14 -23.36
CA TYR A 253 -33.03 21.88 -24.78
C TYR A 253 -34.42 21.33 -25.13
N ARG A 254 -34.95 20.38 -24.34
CA ARG A 254 -36.31 19.85 -24.56
C ARG A 254 -37.36 20.94 -24.38
N HIS A 255 -37.20 21.82 -23.41
CA HIS A 255 -38.10 22.95 -23.19
C HIS A 255 -38.09 23.92 -24.37
N TYR A 256 -36.91 24.38 -24.80
CA TYR A 256 -36.78 25.28 -25.95
C TYR A 256 -37.30 24.66 -27.25
N LYS A 257 -37.05 23.37 -27.48
CA LYS A 257 -37.59 22.68 -28.66
C LYS A 257 -39.12 22.63 -28.66
N LEU A 258 -39.73 22.38 -27.50
CA LEU A 258 -41.18 22.41 -27.34
C LEU A 258 -41.75 23.81 -27.59
N GLU A 259 -41.10 24.86 -27.10
CA GLU A 259 -41.52 26.25 -27.35
C GLU A 259 -41.37 26.64 -28.82
N ALA A 260 -40.27 26.27 -29.47
CA ALA A 260 -40.02 26.51 -30.89
C ALA A 260 -41.07 25.83 -31.77
N ASP A 261 -41.41 24.57 -31.49
CA ASP A 261 -42.45 23.87 -32.25
C ASP A 261 -43.84 24.49 -32.04
N LEU A 262 -44.14 25.04 -30.86
CA LEU A 262 -45.41 25.73 -30.58
C LEU A 262 -45.48 27.08 -31.33
N ALA A 263 -44.36 27.79 -31.43
CA ALA A 263 -44.23 29.08 -32.12
C ALA A 263 -44.25 28.95 -33.65
N SER A 264 -43.98 27.76 -34.20
CA SER A 264 -43.91 27.53 -35.66
C SER A 264 -45.21 27.82 -36.43
N MET A 265 -46.35 28.04 -35.75
CA MET A 265 -47.66 28.46 -36.31
C MET A 265 -48.07 27.73 -37.61
N THR A 266 -47.61 26.50 -37.81
CA THR A 266 -47.74 25.83 -39.11
C THR A 266 -49.21 25.52 -39.48
N TRP A 267 -50.15 25.62 -38.55
CA TRP A 267 -51.60 25.49 -38.75
C TRP A 267 -52.25 26.74 -39.35
N ARG A 268 -51.55 27.88 -39.41
CA ARG A 268 -52.07 29.12 -39.99
C ARG A 268 -52.00 29.03 -41.51
N VAL A 269 -53.14 29.07 -42.18
CA VAL A 269 -53.23 29.04 -43.65
C VAL A 269 -53.68 30.41 -44.13
N SER A 270 -52.95 31.03 -45.07
CA SER A 270 -53.44 32.27 -45.69
C SER A 270 -54.62 31.93 -46.61
N TRP A 271 -55.66 32.77 -46.58
CA TRP A 271 -56.80 32.62 -47.49
C TRP A 271 -56.38 32.74 -48.96
N GLU A 272 -55.32 33.50 -49.23
CA GLU A 272 -54.75 33.69 -50.57
C GLU A 272 -54.20 32.38 -51.17
N ASP A 273 -53.80 31.42 -50.33
CA ASP A 273 -53.28 30.12 -50.76
C ASP A 273 -54.41 29.12 -51.14
N VAL A 274 -55.68 29.51 -51.00
CA VAL A 274 -56.85 28.66 -51.23
C VAL A 274 -57.56 29.07 -52.51
N GLU A 275 -57.42 28.28 -53.57
CA GLU A 275 -58.12 28.48 -54.83
C GLU A 275 -59.57 28.00 -54.70
N VAL A 276 -60.53 28.94 -54.72
CA VAL A 276 -61.97 28.59 -54.64
C VAL A 276 -62.53 28.36 -56.05
N VAL A 277 -63.11 27.19 -56.28
CA VAL A 277 -63.78 26.87 -57.54
C VAL A 277 -65.20 27.43 -57.51
N GLU A 278 -65.45 28.57 -58.18
CA GLU A 278 -66.79 29.11 -58.37
C GLU A 278 -67.49 28.42 -59.56
N LYS A 279 -68.67 27.83 -59.33
CA LYS A 279 -69.52 27.30 -60.40
C LYS A 279 -70.23 28.45 -61.12
N THR A 280 -69.73 28.86 -62.28
CA THR A 280 -70.40 29.79 -63.19
C THR A 280 -71.68 29.17 -63.76
N LYS A 281 -72.77 29.96 -63.74
CA LYS A 281 -74.10 29.60 -64.26
C LYS A 281 -74.12 29.59 -65.81
N HIS A 282 -74.67 28.51 -66.37
CA HIS A 282 -75.39 28.35 -67.66
C HIS A 282 -75.27 29.46 -68.74
N GLY A 283 -74.72 29.09 -69.90
CA GLY A 283 -74.91 29.78 -71.19
C GLY A 283 -75.05 28.76 -72.34
N LYS A 284 -76.11 28.89 -73.15
CA LYS A 284 -76.52 27.99 -74.24
C LYS A 284 -75.68 28.14 -75.53
N CYS A 285 -75.56 27.01 -76.23
CA CYS A 285 -75.54 26.78 -77.68
C CYS A 285 -74.31 27.20 -78.53
N GLY A 286 -73.87 26.27 -79.38
CA GLY A 286 -73.04 26.57 -80.56
C GLY A 286 -72.13 25.43 -81.02
N SER A 287 -72.70 24.38 -81.61
CA SER A 287 -71.99 23.24 -82.21
C SER A 287 -71.09 23.63 -83.40
N LYS A 288 -69.87 23.09 -83.48
CA LYS A 288 -69.22 22.65 -84.73
C LYS A 288 -68.25 21.49 -84.48
N ILE A 289 -68.46 20.43 -85.26
CA ILE A 289 -67.64 19.22 -85.42
C ILE A 289 -66.40 19.55 -86.27
N SER A 290 -65.22 19.03 -85.89
CA SER A 290 -64.29 18.35 -86.82
C SER A 290 -63.17 17.66 -86.02
N ILE A 291 -63.15 16.32 -86.01
CA ILE A 291 -62.25 15.42 -86.78
C ILE A 291 -60.85 15.30 -86.15
N GLY A 292 -60.54 14.08 -85.68
CA GLY A 292 -59.30 13.43 -86.09
C GLY A 292 -58.20 13.17 -85.05
N LYS A 293 -58.29 11.98 -84.43
CA LYS A 293 -57.22 10.98 -84.15
C LYS A 293 -56.01 11.39 -83.28
N ILE A 294 -55.98 10.90 -82.03
CA ILE A 294 -55.21 9.72 -81.52
C ILE A 294 -53.70 9.97 -81.41
N SER A 295 -53.24 10.16 -80.17
CA SER A 295 -52.24 9.25 -79.58
C SER A 295 -52.30 9.28 -78.06
N VAL A 296 -52.47 8.08 -77.53
CA VAL A 296 -52.51 7.62 -76.15
C VAL A 296 -51.26 8.04 -75.37
N ASN A 297 -51.46 8.60 -74.16
CA ASN A 297 -50.73 8.11 -72.99
C ASN A 297 -51.55 8.37 -71.71
N THR A 298 -51.96 7.27 -71.11
CA THR A 298 -52.78 7.18 -69.90
C THR A 298 -51.85 7.21 -68.69
N CYS A 299 -52.04 8.17 -67.80
CA CYS A 299 -51.80 7.96 -66.37
C CYS A 299 -52.92 8.69 -65.63
N GLY A 300 -53.97 7.93 -65.32
CA GLY A 300 -55.15 8.45 -64.65
C GLY A 300 -54.92 8.59 -63.15
N SER A 301 -55.67 9.50 -62.52
CA SER A 301 -56.55 9.11 -61.41
C SER A 301 -57.52 10.24 -61.01
N VAL A 302 -58.77 9.81 -60.85
CA VAL A 302 -59.90 10.31 -60.02
C VAL A 302 -60.64 11.60 -60.34
N ASP A 303 -60.25 12.46 -61.28
CA ASP A 303 -61.02 13.72 -61.49
C ASP A 303 -62.25 13.60 -62.42
N SER A 304 -62.49 12.42 -63.01
CA SER A 304 -63.54 12.23 -64.03
C SER A 304 -64.87 11.65 -63.51
N LEU A 305 -65.00 11.39 -62.20
CA LEU A 305 -66.20 10.78 -61.61
C LEU A 305 -67.03 11.72 -60.72
N VAL A 306 -66.71 13.02 -60.71
CA VAL A 306 -67.37 14.00 -59.81
C VAL A 306 -68.38 14.90 -60.52
N ASP A 307 -68.59 14.76 -61.84
CA ASP A 307 -69.53 15.62 -62.57
C ASP A 307 -71.03 15.32 -62.29
N SER A 308 -71.34 14.47 -61.31
CA SER A 308 -72.73 14.17 -60.92
C SER A 308 -72.97 13.97 -59.42
N ARG A 309 -72.08 14.45 -58.54
CA ARG A 309 -72.36 14.53 -57.10
C ARG A 309 -72.62 15.97 -56.67
N GLN A 310 -73.79 16.22 -56.10
CA GLN A 310 -74.14 17.50 -55.49
C GLN A 310 -73.26 17.70 -54.24
N VAL A 311 -72.28 18.60 -54.34
CA VAL A 311 -71.41 18.98 -53.23
C VAL A 311 -72.13 20.05 -52.41
N PHE A 312 -72.44 19.75 -51.14
CA PHE A 312 -73.21 20.63 -50.22
C PHE A 312 -72.34 21.59 -49.40
N ILE A 313 -71.01 21.55 -49.54
CA ILE A 313 -70.06 22.32 -48.75
C ILE A 313 -69.10 23.07 -49.69
N ARG A 314 -68.72 24.31 -49.34
CA ARG A 314 -67.75 25.09 -50.11
C ARG A 314 -66.40 24.35 -50.13
N THR A 315 -65.89 24.04 -51.31
CA THR A 315 -64.60 23.38 -51.50
C THR A 315 -63.59 24.33 -52.15
N GLY A 316 -62.32 24.12 -51.87
CA GLY A 316 -61.21 24.83 -52.52
C GLY A 316 -60.01 23.92 -52.68
N ARG A 317 -58.98 24.37 -53.40
CA ARG A 317 -57.72 23.65 -53.57
C ARG A 317 -56.63 24.32 -52.75
N TYR A 318 -55.97 23.57 -51.87
CA TYR A 318 -54.82 24.03 -51.09
C TYR A 318 -53.65 23.07 -51.30
N LYS A 319 -52.52 23.57 -51.81
CA LYS A 319 -51.31 22.78 -52.12
C LYS A 319 -51.59 21.48 -52.90
N GLY A 320 -52.47 21.56 -53.89
CA GLY A 320 -52.84 20.43 -54.75
C GLY A 320 -53.95 19.52 -54.22
N VAL A 321 -54.36 19.64 -52.95
CA VAL A 321 -55.40 18.81 -52.31
C VAL A 321 -56.73 19.57 -52.22
N THR A 322 -57.84 18.88 -52.52
CA THR A 322 -59.20 19.41 -52.35
C THR A 322 -59.57 19.47 -50.87
N VAL A 323 -59.88 20.66 -50.36
CA VAL A 323 -60.23 20.92 -48.97
C VAL A 323 -61.67 21.40 -48.83
N ALA A 324 -62.33 21.02 -47.74
CA ALA A 324 -63.64 21.55 -47.36
C ALA A 324 -63.46 22.81 -46.49
N ILE A 325 -64.16 23.89 -46.84
CA ILE A 325 -64.03 25.20 -46.19
C ILE A 325 -65.25 25.42 -45.28
N LYS A 326 -65.01 25.55 -43.97
CA LYS A 326 -66.04 25.88 -42.97
C LYS A 326 -65.80 27.30 -42.45
N LYS A 327 -66.71 28.22 -42.73
CA LYS A 327 -66.63 29.59 -42.22
C LYS A 327 -66.98 29.62 -40.73
N ILE A 328 -66.14 30.29 -39.94
CA ILE A 328 -66.41 30.57 -38.53
C ILE A 328 -66.98 31.99 -38.44
N HIS A 329 -68.17 32.12 -37.85
CA HIS A 329 -68.82 33.43 -37.66
C HIS A 329 -68.29 34.09 -36.37
N LYS A 330 -67.08 34.66 -36.45
CA LYS A 330 -66.48 35.48 -35.39
C LYS A 330 -65.65 36.60 -36.02
N ASP A 331 -65.79 37.80 -35.49
CA ASP A 331 -65.07 38.98 -36.00
C ASP A 331 -63.62 39.06 -35.51
N ARG A 332 -63.31 38.38 -34.40
CA ARG A 332 -61.95 38.27 -33.84
C ARG A 332 -61.73 36.92 -33.18
N VAL A 333 -60.55 36.32 -33.42
CA VAL A 333 -60.12 35.07 -32.79
C VAL A 333 -58.83 35.33 -32.03
N ASP A 334 -58.90 35.44 -30.70
CA ASP A 334 -57.73 35.50 -29.84
C ASP A 334 -57.32 34.07 -29.45
N LEU A 335 -56.14 33.63 -29.91
CA LEU A 335 -55.64 32.27 -29.67
C LEU A 335 -54.78 32.24 -28.40
N ALA A 336 -55.38 31.82 -27.28
CA ALA A 336 -54.65 31.57 -26.04
C ALA A 336 -53.79 30.29 -26.14
N ARG A 337 -52.74 30.17 -25.31
CA ARG A 337 -51.82 29.01 -25.27
C ARG A 337 -52.52 27.64 -25.24
N PRO A 338 -53.61 27.42 -24.47
CA PRO A 338 -54.32 26.13 -24.50
C PRO A 338 -54.93 25.81 -25.86
N MET A 339 -55.39 26.82 -26.61
CA MET A 339 -55.95 26.64 -27.95
C MET A 339 -54.87 26.31 -28.98
N LEU A 340 -53.67 26.92 -28.88
CA LEU A 340 -52.54 26.58 -29.75
C LEU A 340 -52.09 25.12 -29.58
N ILE A 341 -52.09 24.61 -28.34
CA ILE A 341 -51.81 23.20 -28.05
C ILE A 341 -52.87 22.30 -28.70
N GLN A 342 -54.15 22.68 -28.61
CA GLN A 342 -55.24 21.92 -29.24
C GLN A 342 -55.15 21.95 -30.77
N LEU A 343 -54.91 23.11 -31.39
CA LEU A 343 -54.73 23.24 -32.84
C LEU A 343 -53.55 22.41 -33.35
N LYS A 344 -52.43 22.42 -32.62
CA LYS A 344 -51.29 21.56 -32.91
C LYS A 344 -51.66 20.07 -32.83
N ARG A 345 -52.33 19.65 -31.74
CA ARG A 345 -52.82 18.26 -31.60
C ARG A 345 -53.74 17.85 -32.75
N MET A 346 -54.66 18.73 -33.16
CA MET A 346 -55.56 18.47 -34.29
C MET A 346 -54.81 18.33 -35.61
N LYS A 347 -53.75 19.12 -35.82
CA LYS A 347 -52.91 19.05 -37.02
C LYS A 347 -52.01 17.80 -37.05
N ASP A 348 -51.45 17.42 -35.92
CA ASP A 348 -50.57 16.26 -35.78
C ASP A 348 -51.35 14.93 -35.85
N LEU A 349 -52.67 14.97 -35.61
CA LEU A 349 -53.55 13.81 -35.70
C LEU A 349 -53.79 13.41 -37.17
N GLN A 350 -53.02 12.42 -37.64
CA GLN A 350 -53.17 11.83 -38.97
C GLN A 350 -53.56 10.36 -38.83
N TYR A 351 -54.78 10.02 -39.23
CA TYR A 351 -55.31 8.66 -39.18
C TYR A 351 -56.24 8.40 -40.37
N GLU A 352 -56.23 7.18 -40.92
CA GLU A 352 -56.96 6.84 -42.16
C GLU A 352 -58.48 7.00 -42.05
N HIS A 353 -59.04 6.88 -40.85
CA HIS A 353 -60.47 7.01 -40.59
C HIS A 353 -60.90 8.39 -40.03
N LEU A 354 -60.01 9.38 -40.03
CA LEU A 354 -60.29 10.72 -39.54
C LEU A 354 -60.12 11.78 -40.63
N VAL A 355 -60.99 12.79 -40.61
CA VAL A 355 -60.85 13.95 -41.49
C VAL A 355 -59.64 14.76 -41.03
N ARG A 356 -58.65 14.89 -41.92
CA ARG A 356 -57.43 15.62 -41.63
C ARG A 356 -57.70 17.12 -41.48
N PHE A 357 -57.32 17.68 -40.34
CA PHE A 357 -57.31 19.11 -40.13
C PHE A 357 -56.07 19.72 -40.82
N ILE A 358 -56.29 20.64 -41.76
CA ILE A 358 -55.20 21.26 -42.54
C ILE A 358 -54.73 22.57 -41.88
N GLY A 359 -55.66 23.39 -41.40
CA GLY A 359 -55.37 24.67 -40.76
C GLY A 359 -56.61 25.50 -40.50
N VAL A 360 -56.40 26.68 -39.92
CA VAL A 360 -57.41 27.74 -39.66
C VAL A 360 -57.01 29.00 -40.38
#